data_AF-A0A925J9R9-F1
#
_entry.id   AF-A0A925J9R9-F1
#
_cell.length_a   1.000
_cell.length_b   1.000
_cell.length_c   1.000
_cell.angle_alpha   90.00
_cell.angle_beta   90.00
_cell.angle_gamma   90.00
#
_symmetry.space_group_name_H-M   'P 1'
#
loop_
_entity.id
_entity.type
_entity.pdbx_description
1 polymer ?
#
loop_
_entity_poly.entity_id
_entity_poly.type
_entity_poly.pdbx_seq_one_letter_code
_entity_poly.pdbx_strand_id
1 'polypeptide(L)'
;MTTKKLVIVIVSVLVALGLLVVIFAGAIIGLAFYSIGKSEAAETAKTFLKSNEKLKQEIGNVKDFGMFVTGSVNSNNTDGEATLHLKVIGERRTVNATVSLTYKSNRAWRVTDASFENDAGKNVELLEQYEQGEPPPPSPPPREHDH
;
A
#
# COMPACT_ATOMS: atom_id res chain seq x y z
N MET A 1 -37.47 12.13 48.45
CA MET A 1 -37.38 12.46 47.00
C MET A 1 -35.95 12.46 46.44
N THR A 2 -34.98 11.85 47.14
CA THR A 2 -33.55 12.15 46.94
C THR A 2 -32.80 11.05 46.20
N THR A 3 -33.12 9.78 46.46
CA THR A 3 -32.40 8.62 45.91
C THR A 3 -32.59 8.45 44.40
N LYS A 4 -33.82 8.65 43.89
CA LYS A 4 -34.11 8.51 42.45
C LYS A 4 -33.39 9.56 41.59
N LYS A 5 -33.31 10.81 42.08
CA LYS A 5 -32.59 11.90 41.41
C LYS A 5 -31.08 11.66 41.40
N LEU A 6 -30.53 11.18 42.53
CA LEU A 6 -29.11 10.82 42.63
C LEU A 6 -28.74 9.69 41.67
N VAL A 7 -29.57 8.65 41.58
CA VAL A 7 -29.35 7.51 40.67
C VAL A 7 -29.38 7.96 39.21
N ILE A 8 -30.30 8.84 38.82
CA ILE A 8 -30.35 9.38 37.45
C ILE A 8 -29.09 10.17 37.11
N VAL A 9 -28.58 10.98 38.03
CA VAL A 9 -27.33 11.74 37.82
C VAL A 9 -26.12 10.82 37.72
N ILE A 10 -26.03 9.78 38.55
CA ILE A 10 -24.92 8.82 38.48
C ILE A 10 -24.95 8.04 37.16
N VAL A 11 -26.14 7.59 36.73
CA VAL A 11 -26.31 6.89 35.46
C VAL A 11 -25.99 7.80 34.28
N SER A 12 -26.42 9.07 34.29
CA SER A 12 -26.12 10.00 33.20
C SER A 12 -24.62 10.31 33.08
N VAL A 13 -23.92 10.45 34.21
CA VAL A 13 -22.47 10.67 34.22
C VAL A 13 -21.73 9.43 33.69
N LEU A 14 -22.15 8.22 34.07
CA LEU A 14 -21.55 6.98 33.56
C LEU A 14 -21.77 6.80 32.05
N VAL A 15 -22.97 7.13 31.56
CA VAL A 15 -23.28 7.09 30.12
C VAL A 15 -22.45 8.13 29.37
N ALA A 16 -22.36 9.36 29.86
CA ALA A 16 -21.55 10.41 29.24
C ALA A 16 -20.06 10.02 29.19
N LEU A 17 -19.53 9.44 30.27
CA LEU A 17 -18.14 8.99 30.34
C LEU A 17 -17.87 7.84 29.36
N GLY A 18 -18.79 6.86 29.27
CA GLY A 18 -18.69 5.77 28.31
C GLY A 18 -18.72 6.26 26.86
N LEU A 19 -19.60 7.22 26.55
CA LEU A 19 -19.71 7.81 25.21
C LEU A 19 -18.43 8.56 24.82
N LEU A 20 -17.81 9.27 25.77
CA LEU A 20 -16.56 9.99 25.57
C LEU A 20 -15.39 9.04 25.26
N VAL A 21 -15.31 7.90 25.96
CA VAL A 21 -14.31 6.85 25.68
C VAL A 21 -14.48 6.25 24.28
N VAL A 22 -15.72 5.98 23.85
CA VAL A 22 -15.99 5.44 22.51
C VAL A 22 -15.63 6.45 21.41
N ILE A 23 -15.97 7.73 21.60
CA ILE A 23 -15.59 8.80 20.65
C ILE A 23 -14.07 8.92 20.58
N PHE A 24 -13.37 8.90 21.72
CA PHE A 24 -11.92 9.07 21.77
C PHE A 24 -11.20 7.87 21.13
N ALA A 25 -11.64 6.64 21.40
CA ALA A 25 -11.11 5.45 20.75
C ALA A 25 -11.41 5.45 19.25
N GLY A 26 -12.64 5.79 18.85
CA GLY A 26 -13.03 5.92 17.45
C GLY A 26 -12.25 7.01 16.70
N ALA A 27 -11.91 8.11 17.36
CA ALA A 27 -11.10 9.18 16.80
C ALA A 27 -9.63 8.76 16.61
N ILE A 28 -9.02 8.05 17.56
CA ILE A 28 -7.64 7.54 17.42
C ILE A 28 -7.57 6.51 16.29
N ILE A 29 -8.53 5.57 16.26
CA ILE A 29 -8.62 4.55 15.22
C ILE A 29 -8.91 5.21 13.87
N GLY A 30 -9.85 6.14 13.80
CA GLY A 30 -10.21 6.89 12.59
C GLY A 30 -9.08 7.78 12.08
N LEU A 31 -8.31 8.42 12.97
CA LEU A 31 -7.13 9.21 12.60
C LEU A 31 -5.97 8.32 12.12
N ALA A 32 -5.76 7.17 12.76
CA ALA A 32 -4.82 6.17 12.25
C ALA A 32 -5.21 5.75 10.82
N PHE A 33 -6.46 5.37 10.59
CA PHE A 33 -6.96 4.99 9.25
C PHE A 33 -6.98 6.14 8.24
N TYR A 34 -7.22 7.38 8.66
CA TYR A 34 -7.18 8.56 7.78
C TYR A 34 -5.74 8.92 7.36
N SER A 35 -4.78 8.76 8.27
CA SER A 35 -3.36 9.01 7.99
C SER A 35 -2.71 7.93 7.13
N ILE A 36 -3.29 6.74 7.09
CA ILE A 36 -2.82 5.60 6.31
C ILE A 36 -2.93 5.90 4.79
N GLY A 37 -3.97 6.59 4.32
CA GLY A 37 -4.23 6.76 2.88
C GLY A 37 -3.15 7.44 2.03
N LYS A 38 -2.42 8.45 2.55
CA LYS A 38 -1.45 9.22 1.74
C LYS A 38 0.00 8.77 1.86
N SER A 39 0.40 8.21 3.00
CA SER A 39 1.77 7.75 3.23
C SER A 39 1.92 6.24 3.01
N GLU A 40 0.88 5.44 3.31
CA GLU A 40 0.95 3.99 3.18
C GLU A 40 0.98 3.56 1.70
N ALA A 41 0.32 4.27 0.79
CA ALA A 41 0.44 3.98 -0.65
C ALA A 41 1.90 4.10 -1.11
N ALA A 42 2.61 5.15 -0.66
CA ALA A 42 4.02 5.35 -0.95
C ALA A 42 4.92 4.35 -0.23
N GLU A 43 4.62 4.01 1.01
CA GLU A 43 5.38 3.02 1.78
C GLU A 43 5.20 1.60 1.25
N THR A 44 3.98 1.24 0.83
CA THR A 44 3.64 -0.01 0.15
C THR A 44 4.38 -0.11 -1.18
N ALA A 45 4.37 0.97 -1.98
CA ALA A 45 5.13 1.04 -3.22
C ALA A 45 6.64 0.88 -2.98
N LYS A 46 7.22 1.60 -2.02
CA LYS A 46 8.64 1.48 -1.66
C LYS A 46 8.99 0.08 -1.19
N THR A 47 8.15 -0.54 -0.37
CA THR A 47 8.34 -1.90 0.14
C THR A 47 8.33 -2.91 -1.01
N PHE A 48 7.35 -2.79 -1.92
CA PHE A 48 7.26 -3.62 -3.12
C PHE A 48 8.50 -3.49 -4.02
N LEU A 49 8.93 -2.25 -4.30
CA LEU A 49 10.12 -2.01 -5.12
C LEU A 49 11.38 -2.56 -4.44
N LYS A 50 11.51 -2.44 -3.12
CA LYS A 50 12.65 -2.96 -2.36
C LYS A 50 12.69 -4.48 -2.30
N SER A 51 11.57 -5.18 -2.40
CA SER A 51 11.53 -6.65 -2.41
C SER A 51 11.63 -7.24 -3.82
N ASN A 52 11.29 -6.49 -4.87
CA ASN A 52 11.22 -6.98 -6.25
C ASN A 52 12.59 -7.41 -6.81
N GLU A 53 12.69 -8.68 -7.21
CA GLU A 53 13.95 -9.23 -7.73
C GLU A 53 14.29 -8.72 -9.14
N LYS A 54 13.31 -8.50 -10.02
CA LYS A 54 13.54 -7.93 -11.37
C LYS A 54 14.16 -6.54 -11.26
N LEU A 55 13.65 -5.71 -10.34
CA LEU A 55 14.21 -4.40 -10.09
C LEU A 55 15.65 -4.51 -9.57
N LYS A 56 15.90 -5.39 -8.59
CA LYS A 56 17.26 -5.60 -8.04
C LYS A 56 18.25 -6.14 -9.07
N GLN A 57 17.81 -6.98 -10.00
CA GLN A 57 18.66 -7.50 -11.06
C GLN A 57 19.15 -6.35 -11.96
N GLU A 58 18.30 -5.36 -12.21
CA GLU A 58 18.63 -4.18 -13.01
C GLU A 58 19.50 -3.17 -12.23
N ILE A 59 19.03 -2.72 -11.07
CA ILE A 59 19.63 -1.57 -10.36
C ILE A 59 20.60 -1.96 -9.23
N GLY A 60 20.72 -3.25 -8.90
CA GLY A 60 21.35 -3.74 -7.68
C GLY A 60 20.43 -3.61 -6.47
N ASN A 61 20.94 -3.84 -5.25
CA ASN A 61 20.13 -3.61 -4.05
C ASN A 61 19.63 -2.16 -3.99
N VAL A 62 18.37 -1.99 -3.60
CA VAL A 62 17.80 -0.66 -3.36
C VAL A 62 18.48 -0.06 -2.14
N LYS A 63 19.28 1.00 -2.36
CA LYS A 63 19.96 1.74 -1.29
C LYS A 63 19.02 2.79 -0.69
N ASP A 64 18.35 3.54 -1.56
CA ASP A 64 17.52 4.66 -1.14
C ASP A 64 16.42 4.97 -2.17
N PHE A 65 15.50 5.84 -1.77
CA PHE A 65 14.47 6.41 -2.62
C PHE A 65 14.66 7.93 -2.69
N GLY A 66 14.34 8.52 -3.84
CA GLY A 66 14.40 9.97 -4.02
C GLY A 66 13.52 10.70 -3.01
N MET A 67 13.96 11.91 -2.63
CA MET A 67 13.24 12.79 -1.71
C MET A 67 11.87 13.23 -2.24
N PHE A 68 11.67 13.19 -3.55
CA PHE A 68 10.44 13.57 -4.21
C PHE A 68 9.66 12.32 -4.62
N VAL A 69 8.49 12.14 -3.98
CA VAL A 69 7.44 11.25 -4.46
C VAL A 69 6.42 12.12 -5.16
N THR A 70 6.26 11.95 -6.47
CA THR A 70 5.23 12.63 -7.24
C THR A 70 4.13 11.63 -7.60
N GLY A 71 2.94 12.12 -7.93
CA GLY A 71 1.82 11.23 -8.22
C GLY A 71 0.47 11.86 -7.98
N SER A 72 -0.56 11.16 -8.43
CA SER A 72 -1.95 11.52 -8.19
C SER A 72 -2.62 10.44 -7.35
N VAL A 73 -3.30 10.86 -6.29
CA VAL A 73 -4.19 9.99 -5.52
C VAL A 73 -5.60 10.46 -5.79
N ASN A 74 -6.38 9.63 -6.46
CA ASN A 74 -7.78 9.85 -6.71
C ASN A 74 -8.59 8.92 -5.81
N SER A 75 -9.37 9.48 -4.91
CA SER A 75 -10.23 8.71 -3.99
C SER A 75 -11.67 8.95 -4.37
N ASN A 76 -12.38 7.91 -4.81
CA ASN A 76 -13.78 7.96 -5.19
C ASN A 76 -14.61 7.13 -4.21
N ASN A 77 -15.10 7.80 -3.16
CA ASN A 77 -15.99 7.25 -2.14
C ASN A 77 -15.39 6.01 -1.42
N THR A 78 -15.72 4.79 -1.87
CA THR A 78 -15.28 3.52 -1.28
C THR A 78 -14.03 2.92 -1.91
N ASP A 79 -13.62 3.44 -3.06
CA ASP A 79 -12.48 2.97 -3.83
C ASP A 79 -11.48 4.12 -4.01
N GLY A 80 -10.20 3.82 -4.04
CA GLY A 80 -9.19 4.82 -4.36
C GLY A 80 -8.08 4.23 -5.20
N GLU A 81 -7.58 5.06 -6.09
CA GLU A 81 -6.53 4.77 -7.04
C GLU A 81 -5.40 5.76 -6.81
N ALA A 82 -4.18 5.26 -6.70
CA ALA A 82 -2.99 6.07 -6.54
C ALA A 82 -1.97 5.68 -7.60
N THR A 83 -1.48 6.64 -8.35
CA THR A 83 -0.34 6.46 -9.24
C THR A 83 0.81 7.26 -8.66
N LEU A 84 1.87 6.55 -8.27
CA LEU A 84 3.04 7.12 -7.63
C LEU A 84 4.27 6.96 -8.53
N HIS A 85 4.98 8.05 -8.74
CA HIS A 85 6.26 8.10 -9.41
C HIS A 85 7.37 8.31 -8.36
N LEU A 86 8.30 7.36 -8.33
CA LEU A 86 9.31 7.22 -7.31
C LEU A 86 10.67 7.07 -7.99
N LYS A 87 11.64 7.89 -7.60
CA LYS A 87 13.03 7.67 -8.01
C LYS A 87 13.64 6.60 -7.11
N VAL A 88 14.15 5.51 -7.67
CA VAL A 88 14.75 4.38 -6.93
C VAL A 88 16.26 4.39 -7.15
N ILE A 89 17.03 4.53 -6.08
CA ILE A 89 18.49 4.61 -6.10
C ILE A 89 19.03 3.23 -5.73
N GLY A 90 19.47 2.49 -6.74
CA GLY A 90 20.13 1.20 -6.58
C GLY A 90 21.66 1.32 -6.44
N GLU A 91 22.32 0.21 -6.11
CA GLU A 91 23.80 0.18 -6.02
C GLU A 91 24.49 0.48 -7.35
N ARG A 92 23.89 0.06 -8.47
CA ARG A 92 24.46 0.19 -9.82
C ARG A 92 24.00 1.46 -10.51
N ARG A 93 22.71 1.77 -10.41
CA ARG A 93 22.08 2.88 -11.12
C ARG A 93 20.82 3.37 -10.41
N THR A 94 20.35 4.54 -10.84
CA THR A 94 19.07 5.11 -10.41
C THR A 94 18.05 5.00 -11.54
N VAL A 95 16.81 4.63 -11.23
CA VAL A 95 15.70 4.52 -12.20
C VAL A 95 14.45 5.22 -11.68
N ASN A 96 13.56 5.61 -12.58
CA ASN A 96 12.24 6.12 -12.21
C ASN A 96 11.25 4.95 -12.24
N ALA A 97 10.67 4.61 -11.09
CA ALA A 97 9.62 3.61 -10.97
C ALA A 97 8.26 4.29 -10.91
N THR A 98 7.28 3.72 -11.60
CA THR A 98 5.88 4.08 -11.51
C THR A 98 5.13 2.92 -10.88
N VAL A 99 4.36 3.19 -9.84
CA VAL A 99 3.59 2.19 -9.10
C VAL A 99 2.15 2.65 -9.02
N SER A 100 1.24 1.83 -9.51
CA SER A 100 -0.19 2.05 -9.37
C SER A 100 -0.74 1.15 -8.28
N LEU A 101 -1.45 1.76 -7.34
CA LEU A 101 -2.08 1.10 -6.22
C LEU A 101 -3.57 1.36 -6.24
N THR A 102 -4.34 0.37 -5.81
CA THR A 102 -5.77 0.53 -5.59
C THR A 102 -6.14 0.03 -4.21
N TYR A 103 -7.13 0.67 -3.59
CA TYR A 103 -7.87 0.08 -2.50
C TYR A 103 -9.34 0.00 -2.87
N LYS A 104 -9.99 -1.09 -2.44
CA LYS A 104 -11.43 -1.30 -2.65
C LYS A 104 -12.11 -1.67 -1.34
N SER A 105 -13.31 -1.14 -1.13
CA SER A 105 -14.15 -1.45 0.03
C SER A 105 -13.42 -1.28 1.37
N ASN A 106 -12.66 -0.19 1.51
CA ASN A 106 -11.93 0.15 2.74
C ASN A 106 -10.88 -0.89 3.17
N ARG A 107 -10.33 -1.68 2.23
CA ARG A 107 -9.21 -2.60 2.44
C ARG A 107 -7.86 -1.87 2.28
N ALA A 108 -6.77 -2.50 2.71
CA ALA A 108 -5.41 -1.96 2.53
C ALA A 108 -5.04 -1.74 1.06
N TRP A 109 -4.12 -0.82 0.78
CA TRP A 109 -3.57 -0.56 -0.55
C TRP A 109 -2.94 -1.82 -1.15
N ARG A 110 -3.26 -2.12 -2.40
CA ARG A 110 -2.66 -3.21 -3.17
C ARG A 110 -2.03 -2.65 -4.42
N VAL A 111 -0.80 -3.06 -4.69
CA VAL A 111 -0.14 -2.76 -5.95
C VAL A 111 -0.85 -3.54 -7.05
N THR A 112 -1.41 -2.81 -8.01
CA THR A 112 -2.05 -3.39 -9.20
C THR A 112 -1.15 -3.34 -10.42
N ASP A 113 -0.26 -2.35 -10.47
CA ASP A 113 0.72 -2.21 -11.53
C ASP A 113 2.02 -1.64 -10.96
N ALA A 114 3.15 -2.08 -11.49
CA ALA A 114 4.43 -1.45 -11.22
C ALA A 114 5.35 -1.63 -12.42
N SER A 115 6.01 -0.54 -12.80
CA SER A 115 6.98 -0.52 -13.88
C SER A 115 8.14 0.40 -13.54
N PHE A 116 9.26 0.26 -14.22
CA PHE A 116 10.35 1.23 -14.17
C PHE A 116 10.82 1.58 -15.58
N GLU A 117 11.31 2.80 -15.72
CA GLU A 117 11.92 3.27 -16.96
C GLU A 117 13.39 2.86 -17.02
N ASN A 118 13.77 2.16 -18.09
CA ASN A 118 15.16 1.77 -18.34
C ASN A 118 15.94 2.87 -19.11
N ASP A 119 17.25 2.68 -19.37
CA ASP A 119 18.07 3.67 -20.10
C ASP A 119 17.57 3.96 -21.53
N ALA A 120 16.80 3.05 -22.12
CA ALA A 120 16.22 3.23 -23.44
C ALA A 120 14.90 4.01 -23.41
N GLY A 121 14.46 4.51 -22.24
CA GLY A 121 13.17 5.17 -22.06
C GLY A 121 11.98 4.21 -22.19
N LYS A 122 12.23 2.90 -22.07
CA LYS A 122 11.17 1.88 -22.13
C LYS A 122 10.75 1.50 -20.71
N ASN A 123 9.44 1.43 -20.50
CA ASN A 123 8.87 0.90 -19.26
C ASN A 123 9.00 -0.63 -19.24
N VAL A 124 9.62 -1.13 -18.18
CA VAL A 124 9.77 -2.55 -17.88
C VAL A 124 8.85 -2.86 -16.70
N GLU A 125 7.92 -3.79 -16.89
CA GLU A 125 6.96 -4.20 -15.86
C GLU A 125 7.66 -5.04 -14.77
N LEU A 126 7.36 -4.68 -13.52
CA LEU A 126 7.89 -5.29 -12.31
C LEU A 126 6.89 -6.25 -11.67
N LEU A 127 5.60 -5.99 -11.84
CA LEU A 127 4.58 -7.00 -11.60
C LEU A 127 4.57 -7.93 -12.82
N GLU A 128 4.87 -9.20 -12.59
CA GLU A 128 4.25 -10.22 -13.44
C GLU A 128 2.77 -10.06 -13.22
N GLN A 129 2.01 -9.88 -14.31
CA GLN A 129 0.57 -9.87 -14.23
C GLN A 129 0.17 -11.06 -13.37
N TYR A 130 -0.36 -10.81 -12.18
CA TYR A 130 -1.30 -11.76 -11.60
C TYR A 130 -2.51 -11.67 -12.51
N GLU A 131 -2.39 -12.28 -13.70
CA GLU A 131 -3.52 -12.64 -14.52
C GLU A 131 -4.46 -13.35 -13.56
N GLN A 132 -5.57 -12.69 -13.29
CA GLN A 132 -6.71 -13.32 -12.69
C GLN A 132 -7.11 -14.47 -13.62
N GLY A 133 -6.55 -15.67 -13.42
CA GLY A 133 -7.14 -16.91 -13.92
C GLY A 133 -6.31 -17.87 -14.76
N GLU A 134 -5.07 -17.57 -15.18
CA GLU A 134 -4.31 -18.54 -15.99
C GLU A 134 -3.28 -19.30 -15.13
N PRO A 135 -3.32 -20.64 -15.06
CA PRO A 135 -2.30 -21.43 -14.38
C PRO A 135 -0.95 -21.27 -15.08
N PRO A 136 0.18 -21.37 -14.33
CA PRO A 136 1.51 -21.21 -14.91
C PRO A 136 1.70 -22.19 -16.08
N PRO A 137 2.38 -21.77 -17.17
CA PRO A 137 2.68 -22.68 -18.27
C PRO A 137 3.40 -23.91 -17.71
N PRO A 138 2.99 -25.13 -18.13
CA PRO A 138 3.59 -26.34 -17.60
C PRO A 138 5.09 -26.31 -17.84
N SER A 139 5.86 -26.62 -16.79
CA SER A 139 7.31 -26.70 -16.83
C SER A 139 7.75 -27.50 -18.05
N PRO A 140 8.76 -27.04 -18.82
CA PRO A 140 9.30 -27.85 -19.90
C PRO A 140 9.71 -29.21 -19.34
N PRO A 141 9.39 -30.32 -20.03
CA PRO A 141 9.72 -31.66 -19.54
C PRO A 141 11.21 -31.71 -19.20
N PRO A 142 11.60 -32.41 -18.12
CA PRO A 142 13.01 -32.63 -17.82
C PRO A 142 13.69 -33.10 -19.10
N ARG A 143 14.74 -32.40 -19.54
CA ARG A 143 15.57 -32.93 -20.63
C ARG A 143 16.14 -34.24 -20.10
N GLU A 144 15.56 -35.33 -20.56
CA GLU A 144 16.13 -36.66 -20.46
C GLU A 144 17.53 -36.54 -21.05
N HIS A 145 18.53 -36.50 -20.16
CA HIS A 145 19.91 -36.67 -20.55
C HIS A 145 20.04 -38.15 -20.88
N ASP A 146 19.91 -38.46 -22.17
CA ASP A 146 20.27 -39.76 -22.74
C ASP A 146 21.70 -40.12 -22.29
N HIS A 147 21.81 -41.15 -21.46
CA HIS A 147 23.02 -41.89 -21.15
C HIS A 147 22.71 -43.38 -21.07
#